data_AF-D1YVM8-F1
#
_entry.id   AF-D1YVM8-F1
#
_cell.length_a   1.000
_cell.length_b   1.000
_cell.length_c   1.000
_cell.angle_alpha   90.00
_cell.angle_beta   90.00
_cell.angle_gamma   90.00
#
_symmetry.space_group_name_H-M   'P 1'
#
loop_
_entity.id
_entity.type
_entity.pdbx_description
1 polymer ?
#
loop_
_entity_poly.entity_id
_entity_poly.type
_entity_poly.pdbx_seq_one_letter_code
_entity_poly.pdbx_strand_id
1 'polypeptide(L)'
;MTRSKEIWRKAFILAIAGGAAFWVANLAISLTPIAAEYRAALSISYLPMLLEALVGGLIIGFCISYFLLRYFDKIPTMSPIFKSVILSFAALCIIEAFTIFVNLNNAPVYLFLLIGAGMNVPRFLALGLVIGYLYKR
;
A
#
# COMPACT_ATOMS: atom_id res chain seq x y z
N MET A 1 9.22 28.36 -11.95
CA MET A 1 9.16 27.23 -11.00
C MET A 1 9.81 26.03 -11.69
N THR A 2 10.86 25.43 -11.13
CA THR A 2 11.61 24.36 -11.84
C THR A 2 10.77 23.09 -11.95
N ARG A 3 10.87 22.38 -13.09
CA ARG A 3 10.13 21.12 -13.39
C ARG A 3 10.23 20.08 -12.25
N SER A 4 11.36 20.06 -11.55
CA SER A 4 11.58 19.22 -10.36
C SER A 4 10.64 19.56 -9.20
N LYS A 5 10.49 20.85 -8.86
CA LYS A 5 9.64 21.30 -7.75
C LYS A 5 8.17 20.97 -7.96
N GLU A 6 7.70 20.99 -9.21
CA GLU A 6 6.33 20.60 -9.55
C GLU A 6 6.08 19.10 -9.38
N ILE A 7 7.03 18.25 -9.79
CA ILE A 7 6.95 16.79 -9.62
C ILE A 7 6.88 16.44 -8.13
N TRP A 8 7.76 17.01 -7.30
CA TRP A 8 7.74 16.75 -5.86
C TRP A 8 6.43 17.19 -5.20
N ARG A 9 5.90 18.36 -5.58
CA ARG A 9 4.61 18.83 -5.06
C ARG A 9 3.47 17.88 -5.44
N LYS A 10 3.40 17.46 -6.71
CA LYS A 10 2.41 16.49 -7.17
C LYS A 10 2.56 15.15 -6.46
N ALA A 11 3.79 14.65 -6.32
CA ALA A 11 4.06 13.40 -5.62
C ALA A 11 3.57 13.45 -4.17
N PHE A 12 3.80 14.56 -3.47
CA PHE A 12 3.37 14.73 -2.08
C PHE A 12 1.84 14.74 -1.94
N ILE A 13 1.12 15.45 -2.81
CA ILE A 13 -0.35 15.48 -2.80
C ILE A 13 -0.92 14.08 -3.06
N LEU A 14 -0.39 13.38 -4.08
CA LEU A 14 -0.82 12.02 -4.42
C LEU A 14 -0.50 11.04 -3.29
N ALA A 15 0.67 11.18 -2.64
CA ALA A 15 1.09 10.35 -1.52
C ALA A 15 0.16 10.50 -0.30
N ILE A 16 -0.23 11.74 0.04
CA ILE A 16 -1.16 11.98 1.15
C ILE A 16 -2.51 11.33 0.84
N ALA A 17 -3.05 11.55 -0.36
CA ALA A 17 -4.36 11.00 -0.72
C ALA A 17 -4.34 9.47 -0.79
N GLY A 18 -3.31 8.89 -1.41
CA GLY A 18 -3.11 7.44 -1.50
C GLY A 18 -2.88 6.80 -0.13
N GLY A 19 -2.05 7.42 0.71
CA GLY A 19 -1.79 6.96 2.08
C GLY A 19 -3.02 7.05 2.97
N ALA A 20 -3.84 8.11 2.84
CA ALA A 20 -5.12 8.21 3.53
C ALA A 20 -6.08 7.09 3.08
N ALA A 21 -6.18 6.81 1.79
CA ALA A 21 -7.00 5.71 1.27
C ALA A 21 -6.53 4.34 1.77
N PHE A 22 -5.22 4.11 1.78
CA PHE A 22 -4.60 2.91 2.37
C PHE A 22 -4.98 2.74 3.84
N TRP A 23 -4.85 3.82 4.62
CA TRP A 23 -5.12 3.81 6.04
C TRP A 23 -6.61 3.59 6.35
N VAL A 24 -7.52 4.25 5.61
CA VAL A 24 -8.97 4.04 5.73
C VAL A 24 -9.35 2.60 5.38
N ALA A 25 -8.77 2.03 4.32
CA ALA A 25 -8.98 0.62 4.01
C ALA A 25 -8.49 -0.30 5.14
N ASN A 26 -7.31 -0.01 5.72
CA ASN A 26 -6.80 -0.72 6.88
C ASN A 26 -7.76 -0.63 8.08
N LEU A 27 -8.27 0.56 8.38
CA LEU A 27 -9.23 0.78 9.46
C LEU A 27 -10.53 -0.01 9.23
N ALA A 28 -11.07 0.01 8.01
CA ALA A 28 -12.26 -0.75 7.68
C ALA A 28 -12.04 -2.26 7.86
N ILE A 29 -10.90 -2.80 7.39
CA ILE A 29 -10.54 -4.21 7.58
C ILE A 29 -10.37 -4.55 9.06
N SER A 30 -9.75 -3.65 9.84
CA SER A 30 -9.46 -3.93 11.25
C SER A 30 -10.70 -4.04 12.13
N LEU A 31 -11.85 -3.54 11.64
CA LEU A 31 -13.16 -3.68 12.28
C LEU A 31 -13.84 -5.02 11.99
N THR A 32 -13.28 -5.85 11.11
CA THR A 32 -13.85 -7.18 10.79
C THR A 32 -13.51 -8.22 11.87
N PRO A 33 -14.38 -9.23 12.10
CA PRO A 33 -14.11 -10.31 13.06
C PRO A 33 -12.83 -11.08 12.74
N ILE A 34 -12.59 -11.37 11.45
CA ILE A 34 -11.40 -12.08 10.97
C ILE A 34 -10.12 -11.32 11.36
N ALA A 35 -10.10 -9.99 11.20
CA ALA A 35 -8.96 -9.18 11.60
C ALA A 35 -8.78 -9.12 13.13
N ALA A 36 -9.84 -9.25 13.92
CA ALA A 36 -9.74 -9.33 15.37
C ALA A 36 -9.10 -10.65 15.82
N GLU A 37 -9.55 -11.78 15.26
CA GLU A 37 -8.98 -13.10 15.51
C GLU A 37 -7.51 -13.18 15.07
N TYR A 38 -7.20 -12.65 13.88
CA TYR A 38 -5.84 -12.58 13.36
C TYR A 38 -4.89 -11.83 14.31
N ARG A 39 -5.33 -10.65 14.79
CA ARG A 39 -4.54 -9.86 15.73
C ARG A 39 -4.36 -10.57 17.07
N ALA A 40 -5.40 -11.21 17.59
CA ALA A 40 -5.31 -11.99 18.82
C ALA A 40 -4.33 -13.16 18.68
N ALA A 41 -4.39 -13.89 17.57
CA ALA A 41 -3.51 -15.02 17.30
C ALA A 41 -2.03 -14.62 17.19
N LEU A 42 -1.74 -13.43 16.65
CA LEU A 42 -0.38 -12.91 16.49
C LEU A 42 0.05 -11.90 17.56
N SER A 43 -0.77 -11.70 18.61
CA SER A 43 -0.53 -10.72 19.67
C SER A 43 -0.25 -9.29 19.15
N ILE A 44 -0.94 -8.88 18.08
CA ILE A 44 -0.78 -7.57 17.45
C ILE A 44 -1.60 -6.52 18.22
N SER A 45 -0.91 -5.52 18.75
CA SER A 45 -1.55 -4.38 19.42
C SER A 45 -2.28 -3.47 18.42
N TYR A 46 -3.50 -3.05 18.75
CA TYR A 46 -4.39 -2.36 17.82
C TYR A 46 -3.91 -0.94 17.45
N LEU A 47 -3.57 -0.11 18.45
CA LEU A 47 -3.15 1.27 18.21
C LEU A 47 -1.81 1.37 17.45
N PRO A 48 -0.75 0.61 17.82
CA PRO A 48 0.48 0.56 17.03
C PRO A 48 0.24 0.13 15.59
N MET A 49 -0.57 -0.90 15.36
CA MET A 49 -0.91 -1.35 14.00
C MET A 49 -1.58 -0.26 13.16
N LEU A 50 -2.51 0.52 13.74
CA LEU A 50 -3.14 1.64 13.03
C LEU A 50 -2.13 2.75 12.66
N LEU A 51 -1.18 3.03 13.55
CA LEU A 51 -0.14 4.02 13.31
C LEU A 51 0.87 3.53 12.25
N GLU A 52 1.30 2.28 12.34
CA GLU A 52 2.18 1.64 11.36
C GLU A 52 1.53 1.63 9.97
N ALA A 53 0.23 1.34 9.86
CA ALA A 53 -0.49 1.40 8.59
C ALA A 53 -0.57 2.83 8.03
N LEU A 54 -0.65 3.86 8.87
CA LEU A 54 -0.66 5.26 8.43
C LEU A 54 0.71 5.64 7.85
N VAL A 55 1.77 5.39 8.62
CA VAL A 55 3.15 5.72 8.22
C VAL A 55 3.55 4.91 6.99
N GLY A 56 3.29 3.60 7.00
CA GLY A 56 3.55 2.70 5.87
C GLY A 56 2.77 3.12 4.62
N GLY A 57 1.49 3.44 4.76
CA GLY A 57 0.65 3.91 3.65
C GLY A 57 1.18 5.19 3.01
N LEU A 58 1.69 6.15 3.82
CA LEU A 58 2.31 7.38 3.32
C LEU A 58 3.62 7.10 2.57
N ILE A 59 4.48 6.24 3.12
CA ILE A 59 5.75 5.85 2.49
C ILE A 59 5.49 5.16 1.14
N ILE A 60 4.60 4.17 1.14
CA ILE A 60 4.22 3.44 -0.09
C ILE A 60 3.60 4.43 -1.08
N GLY A 61 2.64 5.25 -0.64
CA GLY A 61 1.98 6.23 -1.48
C GLY A 61 2.95 7.21 -2.14
N PHE A 62 3.98 7.63 -1.41
CA PHE A 62 5.05 8.47 -1.94
C PHE A 62 5.89 7.76 -2.99
N CYS A 63 6.33 6.52 -2.72
CA CYS A 63 7.05 5.71 -3.69
C CYS A 63 6.24 5.52 -4.97
N ILE A 64 4.98 5.06 -4.87
CA ILE A 64 4.11 4.84 -6.03
C ILE A 64 3.91 6.13 -6.82
N SER A 65 3.61 7.24 -6.13
CA SER A 65 3.41 8.55 -6.77
C SER A 65 4.66 9.03 -7.50
N TYR A 66 5.84 8.86 -6.89
CA TYR A 66 7.12 9.22 -7.50
C TYR A 66 7.41 8.38 -8.74
N PHE A 67 7.29 7.05 -8.64
CA PHE A 67 7.53 6.16 -9.78
C PHE A 67 6.53 6.41 -10.92
N LEU A 68 5.25 6.65 -10.60
CA LEU A 68 4.23 7.00 -11.58
C LEU A 68 4.55 8.30 -12.31
N LEU A 69 4.94 9.36 -11.58
CA LEU A 69 5.29 10.66 -12.18
C LEU A 69 6.58 10.62 -13.00
N ARG A 70 7.57 9.83 -12.56
CA ARG A 70 8.90 9.80 -13.19
C ARG A 70 9.02 8.84 -14.37
N TYR A 71 8.30 7.72 -14.31
CA TYR A 71 8.42 6.62 -15.26
C TYR A 71 7.10 6.26 -15.92
N PHE A 72 6.17 7.23 -15.99
CA PHE A 72 4.85 7.03 -16.59
C PHE A 72 4.92 6.28 -17.93
N ASP A 73 5.79 6.71 -18.83
CA ASP A 73 5.92 6.15 -20.19
C ASP A 73 6.52 4.73 -20.23
N LYS A 74 7.15 4.28 -19.14
CA LYS A 74 7.77 2.94 -19.05
C LYS A 74 6.86 1.89 -18.42
N ILE A 75 5.80 2.31 -17.74
CA ILE A 75 4.87 1.39 -17.07
C ILE A 75 3.88 0.86 -18.13
N PRO A 76 3.61 -0.45 -18.20
CA PRO A 76 2.64 -0.99 -19.15
C PRO A 76 1.24 -0.36 -18.94
N THR A 77 0.43 -0.35 -20.01
CA THR A 77 -0.89 0.32 -20.13
C THR A 77 -0.84 1.83 -20.40
N MET A 78 -1.95 2.43 -20.85
CA MET A 78 -2.04 3.88 -21.10
C MET A 78 -2.72 4.64 -19.96
N SER A 79 -3.54 3.99 -19.14
CA SER A 79 -4.31 4.70 -18.12
C SER A 79 -3.49 4.92 -16.84
N PRO A 80 -3.52 6.12 -16.23
CA PRO A 80 -2.88 6.36 -14.94
C PRO A 80 -3.35 5.44 -13.82
N ILE A 81 -4.63 5.07 -13.83
CA ILE A 81 -5.25 4.18 -12.84
C ILE A 81 -4.66 2.77 -12.89
N PHE A 82 -4.62 2.16 -14.08
CA PHE A 82 -4.01 0.84 -14.21
C PHE A 82 -2.51 0.87 -13.89
N LYS A 83 -1.78 1.91 -14.29
CA LYS A 83 -0.35 2.07 -13.94
C LYS A 83 -0.13 2.13 -12.43
N SER A 84 -0.89 2.95 -11.71
CA SER A 84 -0.76 3.06 -10.24
C SER A 84 -1.18 1.78 -9.52
N VAL A 85 -2.21 1.08 -10.01
CA VAL A 85 -2.62 -0.22 -9.46
C VAL A 85 -1.53 -1.28 -9.68
N ILE A 86 -0.94 -1.36 -10.87
CA ILE A 86 0.18 -2.28 -11.15
C ILE A 86 1.36 -1.99 -10.24
N LEU A 87 1.73 -0.72 -10.09
CA LEU A 87 2.82 -0.32 -9.19
C LEU A 87 2.50 -0.67 -7.72
N SER A 88 1.26 -0.45 -7.28
CA SER A 88 0.83 -0.78 -5.93
C SER A 88 0.82 -2.29 -5.69
N PHE A 89 0.40 -3.08 -6.68
CA PHE A 89 0.45 -4.54 -6.62
C PHE A 89 1.90 -5.06 -6.61
N ALA A 90 2.80 -4.45 -7.40
CA ALA A 90 4.22 -4.78 -7.35
C ALA A 90 4.82 -4.49 -5.97
N ALA A 91 4.47 -3.36 -5.35
CA ALA A 91 4.89 -3.03 -3.99
C ALA A 91 4.37 -4.04 -2.95
N LEU A 92 3.11 -4.46 -3.06
CA LEU A 92 2.55 -5.54 -2.25
C LEU A 92 3.38 -6.81 -2.38
N CYS A 93 3.62 -7.29 -3.62
CA CYS A 93 4.40 -8.51 -3.84
C CYS A 93 5.82 -8.42 -3.27
N ILE A 94 6.48 -7.26 -3.39
CA ILE A 94 7.83 -7.05 -2.83
C ILE A 94 7.79 -7.13 -1.30
N ILE A 95 6.81 -6.47 -0.66
CA ILE A 95 6.68 -6.46 0.80
C ILE A 95 6.39 -7.87 1.32
N GLU A 96 5.43 -8.58 0.72
CA GLU A 96 5.09 -9.94 1.14
C GLU A 96 6.25 -10.92 0.91
N ALA A 97 6.96 -10.83 -0.22
CA ALA A 97 8.14 -11.65 -0.48
C ALA A 97 9.25 -11.38 0.56
N PHE A 98 9.44 -10.13 0.94
CA PHE A 98 10.40 -9.77 1.99
C PHE A 98 9.97 -10.31 3.36
N THR A 99 8.68 -10.22 3.70
CA THR A 99 8.13 -10.79 4.94
C THR A 99 8.30 -12.31 5.00
N ILE A 100 8.08 -13.02 3.90
CA ILE A 100 8.35 -14.46 3.79
C ILE A 100 9.83 -14.73 4.05
N PHE A 101 10.71 -14.02 3.34
CA PHE A 101 12.15 -14.21 3.43
C PHE A 101 12.67 -14.02 4.86
N VAL A 102 12.17 -13.02 5.59
CA VAL A 102 12.56 -12.78 6.99
C VAL A 102 12.05 -13.87 7.95
N ASN A 103 10.96 -14.59 7.60
CA ASN A 103 10.29 -15.55 8.48
C ASN A 103 10.45 -17.04 8.05
N LEU A 104 11.41 -17.36 7.18
CA LEU A 104 11.63 -18.69 6.57
C LEU A 104 11.62 -19.89 7.54
N ASN A 105 12.01 -19.70 8.80
CA ASN A 105 12.17 -20.78 9.77
C ASN A 105 10.92 -21.11 10.60
N ASN A 106 9.80 -20.40 10.39
CA ASN A 106 8.60 -20.53 11.24
C ASN A 106 7.44 -21.21 10.48
N ALA A 107 7.38 -22.55 10.49
CA ALA A 107 6.38 -23.35 9.76
C ALA A 107 4.88 -22.97 9.98
N PRO A 108 4.40 -22.57 11.18
CA PRO A 108 3.01 -22.13 11.33
C PRO A 108 2.70 -20.75 10.70
N VAL A 109 3.72 -20.01 10.23
CA VAL A 109 3.57 -18.64 9.71
C VAL A 109 2.93 -18.60 8.33
N TYR A 110 3.01 -19.65 7.51
CA TYR A 110 2.52 -19.60 6.12
C TYR A 110 1.00 -19.35 6.01
N LEU A 111 0.19 -19.93 6.90
CA LEU A 111 -1.26 -19.71 6.90
C LEU A 111 -1.61 -18.28 7.32
N PHE A 112 -1.00 -17.79 8.40
CA PHE A 112 -1.20 -16.42 8.87
C PHE A 112 -0.65 -15.39 7.87
N LEU A 113 0.40 -15.73 7.13
CA LEU A 113 0.93 -14.90 6.07
C LEU A 113 -0.05 -14.80 4.89
N LEU A 114 -0.70 -15.90 4.49
CA LEU A 114 -1.71 -15.86 3.43
C LEU A 114 -2.92 -15.01 3.82
N ILE A 115 -3.39 -15.14 5.07
CA ILE A 115 -4.47 -14.31 5.62
C ILE A 115 -4.04 -12.83 5.66
N GLY A 116 -2.82 -12.56 6.12
CA GLY A 116 -2.21 -11.22 6.13
C GLY A 116 -2.15 -10.60 4.73
N ALA A 117 -1.62 -11.33 3.75
CA ALA A 117 -1.56 -10.91 2.36
C ALA A 117 -2.95 -10.63 1.77
N GLY A 118 -3.93 -11.49 2.06
CA GLY A 118 -5.32 -11.28 1.66
C GLY A 118 -5.92 -9.99 2.24
N MET A 119 -5.63 -9.68 3.51
CA MET A 119 -6.04 -8.42 4.14
C MET A 119 -5.29 -7.20 3.60
N ASN A 120 -4.09 -7.37 3.04
CA ASN A 120 -3.33 -6.27 2.46
C ASN A 120 -3.84 -5.88 1.06
N VAL A 121 -4.36 -6.82 0.26
CA VAL A 121 -4.86 -6.56 -1.11
C VAL A 121 -5.81 -5.35 -1.19
N PRO A 122 -6.87 -5.21 -0.37
CA PRO A 122 -7.77 -4.07 -0.45
C PRO A 122 -7.08 -2.73 -0.16
N ARG A 123 -6.07 -2.71 0.70
CA ARG A 123 -5.35 -1.49 1.11
C ARG A 123 -4.48 -0.97 -0.04
N PHE A 124 -3.73 -1.86 -0.67
CA PHE A 124 -2.90 -1.52 -1.84
C PHE A 124 -3.75 -1.18 -3.06
N LEU A 125 -4.90 -1.85 -3.23
CA LEU A 125 -5.86 -1.53 -4.29
C LEU A 125 -6.43 -0.12 -4.10
N ALA A 126 -6.89 0.22 -2.89
CA ALA A 126 -7.42 1.55 -2.58
C ALA A 126 -6.38 2.66 -2.83
N LEU A 127 -5.14 2.45 -2.37
CA LEU A 127 -4.02 3.37 -2.62
C LEU A 127 -3.79 3.58 -4.12
N GLY A 128 -3.67 2.50 -4.88
CA GLY A 128 -3.42 2.56 -6.32
C GLY A 128 -4.55 3.27 -7.07
N LEU A 129 -5.81 2.95 -6.77
CA LEU A 129 -6.97 3.58 -7.39
C LEU A 129 -7.01 5.09 -7.14
N VAL A 130 -6.82 5.52 -5.89
CA VAL A 130 -6.88 6.95 -5.53
C VAL A 130 -5.74 7.74 -6.15
N ILE A 131 -4.50 7.22 -6.11
CA ILE A 131 -3.35 7.88 -6.76
C ILE A 131 -3.59 8.04 -8.26
N GLY A 132 -4.02 6.97 -8.93
CA GLY A 132 -4.22 7.00 -10.38
C GLY A 132 -5.39 7.87 -10.80
N TYR A 133 -6.47 7.89 -10.01
CA TYR A 133 -7.62 8.77 -10.25
C TYR A 133 -7.23 10.24 -10.12
N LEU A 134 -6.52 10.60 -9.04
CA LEU A 134 -6.07 11.98 -8.81
C LEU A 134 -4.96 12.42 -9.77
N TYR A 135 -4.14 11.49 -10.27
CA TYR A 135 -3.18 11.82 -11.34
C TYR A 135 -3.90 12.19 -12.64
N LYS A 136 -5.01 11.52 -12.95
CA LYS A 136 -5.79 11.75 -14.18
C LYS A 136 -6.55 13.09 -14.14
N ARG A 137 -6.95 13.54 -12.95
CA ARG A 137 -7.75 14.75 -12.72
C ARG A 137 -6.88 16.01 -12.74
#